data_AF-A2GHJ6-F1
#
_entry.id   AF-A2GHJ6-F1
#
_cell.length_a   1.000
_cell.length_b   1.000
_cell.length_c   1.000
_cell.angle_alpha   90.00
_cell.angle_beta   90.00
_cell.angle_gamma   90.00
#
_symmetry.space_group_name_H-M   'P 1'
#
loop_
_entity.id
_entity.type
_entity.pdbx_description
1 polymer ?
#
loop_
_entity_poly.entity_id
_entity_poly.type
_entity_poly.pdbx_seq_one_letter_code
_entity_poly.pdbx_strand_id
1 'polypeptide(L)'
;MVDRCFAVEKLVSNIDSEIARHFLKDKNFNFSKNMLEKKFADIDKKFENVLNKNKRKLENAQIKPIHDKFLFAQNGITGLIAPPGSGKTFTYLKMAAQQQELDEKNPFYELVVICSTSGQFDQTVNSFKDIIKKSKLVCIKDSELLDWIKKYQRRVLKYNAINEYINSKFKDPNEEMQRILEKKPSETNRKR
;
A
#
# COMPACT_ATOMS: atom_id res chain seq x y z
N MET A 1 -55.34 -5.99 -30.75
CA MET A 1 -54.09 -5.63 -30.03
C MET A 1 -54.06 -6.12 -28.59
N VAL A 2 -55.19 -6.45 -27.96
CA VAL A 2 -55.27 -6.82 -26.53
C VAL A 2 -54.90 -8.29 -26.24
N ASP A 3 -55.08 -9.21 -27.18
CA ASP A 3 -54.84 -10.65 -26.94
C ASP A 3 -53.35 -11.07 -26.90
N ARG A 4 -52.45 -10.28 -27.53
CA ARG A 4 -51.00 -10.58 -27.48
C ARG A 4 -50.35 -10.17 -26.16
N CYS A 5 -50.85 -9.13 -25.48
CA CYS A 5 -50.33 -8.72 -24.17
C CYS A 5 -50.63 -9.78 -23.10
N PHE A 6 -51.85 -10.35 -23.09
CA PHE A 6 -52.25 -11.37 -22.12
C PHE A 6 -51.45 -12.68 -22.24
N ALA A 7 -51.06 -13.04 -23.47
CA ALA A 7 -50.25 -14.23 -23.72
C ALA A 7 -48.80 -14.04 -23.23
N VAL A 8 -48.22 -12.85 -23.39
CA VAL A 8 -46.87 -12.54 -22.91
C VAL A 8 -46.82 -12.46 -21.39
N GLU A 9 -47.81 -11.84 -20.74
CA GLU A 9 -47.88 -11.79 -19.27
C GLU A 9 -48.01 -13.18 -18.64
N LYS A 10 -48.84 -14.07 -19.22
CA LYS A 10 -48.94 -15.47 -18.76
C LYS A 10 -47.64 -16.26 -18.96
N LEU A 11 -46.88 -15.97 -20.01
CA LEU A 11 -45.61 -16.65 -20.29
C LEU A 11 -44.53 -16.20 -19.31
N VAL A 12 -44.43 -14.89 -19.05
CA VAL A 12 -43.50 -14.30 -18.09
C VAL A 12 -43.80 -14.78 -16.66
N SER A 13 -45.08 -14.79 -16.26
CA SER A 13 -45.46 -15.29 -14.92
C SER A 13 -45.15 -16.79 -14.74
N ASN A 14 -45.29 -17.59 -15.79
CA ASN A 14 -44.98 -19.02 -15.74
C ASN A 14 -43.47 -19.27 -15.66
N ILE A 15 -42.66 -18.53 -16.42
CA ILE A 15 -41.18 -18.60 -16.37
C ILE A 15 -40.68 -18.19 -14.99
N ASP A 16 -41.19 -17.09 -14.42
CA ASP A 16 -40.82 -16.65 -13.07
C ASP A 16 -41.19 -17.70 -12.01
N SER A 17 -42.34 -18.38 -12.17
CA SER A 17 -42.78 -19.45 -11.26
C SER A 17 -41.90 -20.70 -11.36
N GLU A 18 -41.36 -21.00 -12.54
CA GLU A 18 -40.54 -22.18 -12.80
C GLU A 18 -39.08 -21.98 -12.38
N ILE A 19 -38.53 -20.77 -12.62
CA ILE A 19 -37.25 -20.33 -12.07
C ILE A 19 -37.32 -20.28 -10.54
N ALA A 20 -38.40 -19.77 -9.96
CA ALA A 20 -38.59 -19.79 -8.51
C ALA A 20 -38.67 -21.22 -7.94
N ARG A 21 -39.33 -22.15 -8.64
CA ARG A 21 -39.35 -23.57 -8.25
C ARG A 21 -37.99 -24.25 -8.40
N HIS A 22 -37.19 -23.90 -9.41
CA HIS A 22 -35.83 -24.41 -9.54
C HIS A 22 -34.91 -23.86 -8.44
N PHE A 23 -34.98 -22.56 -8.15
CA PHE A 23 -34.27 -21.93 -7.04
C PHE A 23 -34.68 -22.46 -5.65
N LEU A 24 -35.94 -22.87 -5.47
CA LEU A 24 -36.43 -23.49 -4.24
C LEU A 24 -36.03 -24.97 -4.11
N LYS A 25 -35.89 -25.70 -5.22
CA LYS A 25 -35.37 -27.09 -5.21
C LYS A 25 -33.91 -27.18 -4.77
N ASP A 26 -33.11 -26.14 -5.02
CA ASP A 26 -31.68 -26.10 -4.68
C ASP A 26 -31.40 -25.71 -3.22
N LYS A 27 -32.42 -25.36 -2.42
CA LYS A 27 -32.28 -25.01 -0.99
C LYS A 27 -32.49 -26.18 -0.02
N ASN A 28 -32.03 -27.37 -0.36
CA ASN A 28 -31.82 -28.44 0.62
C ASN A 28 -30.40 -28.37 1.25
N PHE A 29 -30.03 -27.20 1.76
CA PHE A 29 -28.84 -27.04 2.60
C PHE A 29 -29.26 -26.82 4.06
N ASN A 30 -29.81 -27.85 4.69
CA ASN A 30 -29.99 -27.89 6.14
C ASN A 30 -28.63 -28.15 6.81
N PHE A 31 -27.76 -27.14 6.82
CA PHE A 31 -26.66 -27.14 7.79
C PHE A 31 -27.25 -26.93 9.17
N SER A 32 -27.13 -27.92 10.05
CA SER A 32 -27.36 -27.73 11.49
C SER A 32 -26.58 -26.49 11.94
N LYS A 33 -27.24 -25.57 12.68
CA LYS A 33 -26.63 -24.35 13.22
C LYS A 33 -25.29 -24.63 13.92
N ASN A 34 -25.21 -25.75 14.64
CA ASN A 34 -23.98 -26.25 15.28
C ASN A 34 -22.86 -26.65 14.30
N MET A 35 -23.19 -27.13 13.10
CA MET A 35 -22.21 -27.49 12.07
C MET A 35 -21.66 -26.25 11.36
N LEU A 36 -22.49 -25.24 11.14
CA LEU A 36 -22.09 -23.92 10.63
C LEU A 36 -21.18 -23.19 11.61
N GLU A 37 -21.57 -23.16 12.89
CA GLU A 37 -20.75 -22.55 13.96
C GLU A 37 -19.39 -23.25 14.11
N LYS A 38 -19.34 -24.59 14.03
CA LYS A 38 -18.07 -25.32 14.00
C LYS A 38 -17.21 -24.97 12.79
N LYS A 39 -17.81 -24.86 11.59
CA LYS A 39 -17.08 -24.48 10.38
C LYS A 39 -16.55 -23.05 10.45
N PHE A 40 -17.32 -22.10 11.00
CA PHE A 40 -16.84 -20.74 11.21
C PHE A 40 -15.74 -20.68 12.27
N ALA A 41 -15.86 -21.40 13.38
CA ALA A 41 -14.80 -21.49 14.39
C ALA A 41 -13.50 -22.11 13.84
N ASP A 42 -13.61 -23.09 12.93
CA ASP A 42 -12.45 -23.66 12.23
C ASP A 42 -11.83 -22.67 11.25
N ILE A 43 -12.65 -21.83 10.59
CA ILE A 43 -12.16 -20.73 9.74
C ILE A 43 -11.46 -19.70 10.61
N ASP A 44 -12.06 -19.24 11.71
CA ASP A 44 -11.47 -18.26 12.62
C ASP A 44 -10.13 -18.76 13.19
N LYS A 45 -10.06 -20.03 13.61
CA LYS A 45 -8.78 -20.65 14.01
C LYS A 45 -7.75 -20.66 12.90
N LYS A 46 -8.15 -20.94 11.65
CA LYS A 46 -7.22 -20.88 10.50
C LYS A 46 -6.73 -19.45 10.28
N PHE A 47 -7.61 -18.46 10.37
CA PHE A 47 -7.26 -17.05 10.27
C PHE A 47 -6.34 -16.61 11.40
N GLU A 48 -6.64 -16.94 12.66
CA GLU A 48 -5.77 -16.64 13.80
C GLU A 48 -4.39 -17.29 13.66
N ASN A 49 -4.32 -18.54 13.20
CA ASN A 49 -3.05 -19.21 12.95
C ASN A 49 -2.22 -18.50 11.86
N VAL A 50 -2.87 -18.02 10.79
CA VAL A 50 -2.20 -17.25 9.73
C VAL A 50 -1.79 -15.87 10.23
N LEU A 51 -2.63 -15.19 11.02
CA LEU A 51 -2.35 -13.91 11.65
C LEU A 51 -1.16 -14.02 12.60
N ASN A 52 -1.12 -15.04 13.46
CA ASN A 52 -0.02 -15.26 14.40
C ASN A 52 1.29 -15.60 13.70
N LYS A 53 1.25 -16.43 12.64
CA LYS A 53 2.43 -16.73 11.81
C LYS A 53 2.97 -15.49 11.09
N ASN A 54 2.09 -14.59 10.65
CA ASN A 54 2.46 -13.41 9.87
C ASN A 54 2.40 -12.09 10.65
N LYS A 55 2.31 -12.14 11.98
CA LYS A 55 2.01 -10.97 12.83
C LYS A 55 2.94 -9.80 12.56
N ARG A 56 4.25 -10.05 12.45
CA ARG A 56 5.25 -9.01 12.11
C ARG A 56 5.06 -8.43 10.70
N LYS A 57 4.74 -9.25 9.71
CA LYS A 57 4.48 -8.79 8.33
C LYS A 57 3.21 -7.95 8.27
N LEU A 58 2.18 -8.37 8.99
CA LEU A 58 0.89 -7.67 9.07
C LEU A 58 0.98 -6.40 9.91
N GLU A 59 1.75 -6.36 10.99
CA GLU A 59 2.01 -5.14 11.76
C GLU A 59 2.75 -4.09 10.92
N ASN A 60 3.71 -4.50 10.10
CA ASN A 60 4.37 -3.61 9.14
C ASN A 60 3.45 -3.16 8.00
N ALA A 61 2.47 -3.98 7.62
CA ALA A 61 1.49 -3.65 6.59
C ALA A 61 0.28 -2.87 7.14
N GLN A 62 0.01 -3.00 8.44
CA GLN A 62 -1.09 -2.32 9.12
C GLN A 62 -0.79 -0.82 9.12
N ILE A 63 -1.65 -0.09 8.42
CA ILE A 63 -1.74 1.37 8.43
C ILE A 63 -2.29 1.77 9.80
N LYS A 64 -1.49 1.67 10.86
CA LYS A 64 -1.85 2.28 12.14
C LYS A 64 -1.49 3.77 12.06
N PRO A 65 -2.41 4.68 12.39
CA PRO A 65 -2.03 6.06 12.63
C PRO A 65 -0.97 6.07 13.73
N ILE A 66 0.19 6.65 13.44
CA ILE A 66 1.26 6.76 14.43
C ILE A 66 0.82 7.75 15.53
N HIS A 67 -0.07 8.68 15.18
CA HIS A 67 -0.65 9.62 16.12
C HIS A 67 -2.10 9.96 15.74
N ASP A 68 -3.00 9.94 16.72
CA ASP A 68 -4.44 10.25 16.54
C ASP A 68 -4.75 11.68 16.09
N LYS A 69 -3.83 12.64 16.26
CA LYS A 69 -4.06 14.07 16.00
C LYS A 69 -3.43 14.56 14.71
N PHE A 70 -2.53 13.79 14.10
CA PHE A 70 -1.79 14.22 12.93
C PHE A 70 -2.24 13.45 11.70
N LEU A 71 -3.15 14.05 10.91
CA LEU A 71 -3.74 13.44 9.72
C LEU A 71 -2.71 12.88 8.73
N PHE A 72 -1.53 13.50 8.67
CA PHE A 72 -0.47 13.16 7.72
C PHE A 72 0.54 12.13 8.25
N ALA A 73 0.35 11.62 9.47
CA ALA A 73 1.16 10.57 10.10
C ALA A 73 0.54 9.17 9.89
N GLN A 74 0.03 8.93 8.69
CA GLN A 74 -0.52 7.65 8.24
C GLN A 74 0.19 7.22 6.95
N ASN A 75 0.37 5.92 6.77
CA ASN A 75 0.87 5.36 5.52
C ASN A 75 -0.18 5.58 4.42
N GLY A 76 0.11 6.45 3.46
CA GLY A 76 -0.82 6.78 2.38
C GLY A 76 -0.32 7.90 1.48
N ILE A 77 -1.12 8.23 0.46
CA ILE A 77 -0.86 9.36 -0.44
C ILE A 77 -1.72 10.54 0.01
N THR A 78 -1.09 11.68 0.24
CA THR A 78 -1.76 12.96 0.53
C THR A 78 -1.46 13.96 -0.58
N GLY A 79 -2.50 14.55 -1.15
CA GLY A 79 -2.38 15.64 -2.12
C GLY A 79 -2.75 17.00 -1.53
N LEU A 80 -1.89 17.99 -1.72
CA LEU A 80 -2.20 19.40 -1.47
C LEU A 80 -2.26 20.15 -2.81
N ILE A 81 -3.46 20.56 -3.21
CA ILE A 81 -3.69 21.29 -4.47
C ILE A 81 -4.08 22.73 -4.12
N ALA A 82 -3.30 23.69 -4.60
CA ALA A 82 -3.56 25.11 -4.34
C ALA A 82 -2.94 26.00 -5.44
N PRO A 83 -3.44 27.23 -5.64
CA PRO A 83 -2.92 28.17 -6.64
C PRO A 83 -1.42 28.49 -6.48
N PRO A 84 -0.72 28.95 -7.53
CA PRO A 84 0.65 29.48 -7.41
C PRO A 84 0.71 30.58 -6.35
N GLY A 85 1.79 30.62 -5.55
CA GLY A 85 1.94 31.61 -4.47
C GLY A 85 1.19 31.30 -3.17
N SER A 86 0.35 30.25 -3.11
CA SER A 86 -0.41 29.88 -1.90
C SER A 86 0.42 29.27 -0.75
N GLY A 87 1.75 29.35 -0.82
CA GLY A 87 2.63 28.83 0.23
C GLY A 87 2.74 27.30 0.31
N LYS A 88 2.45 26.54 -0.76
CA LYS A 88 2.53 25.06 -0.76
C LYS A 88 3.84 24.53 -0.19
N THR A 89 4.97 25.07 -0.64
CA THR A 89 6.31 24.68 -0.18
C THR A 89 6.49 24.92 1.32
N PHE A 90 6.02 26.08 1.81
CA PHE A 90 6.06 26.39 3.25
C PHE A 90 5.20 25.41 4.06
N THR A 91 3.99 25.09 3.59
CA THR A 91 3.10 24.13 4.26
C THR A 91 3.73 22.74 4.35
N TYR A 92 4.30 22.22 3.25
CA TYR A 92 4.98 20.92 3.26
C TYR A 92 6.19 20.89 4.20
N LEU A 93 7.02 21.95 4.21
CA LEU A 93 8.17 22.04 5.13
C LEU A 93 7.73 22.13 6.58
N LYS A 94 6.68 22.90 6.88
CA LYS A 94 6.09 23.01 8.22
C LYS A 94 5.56 21.65 8.69
N MET A 95 4.89 20.90 7.82
CA MET A 95 4.42 19.55 8.12
C MET A 95 5.59 18.62 8.43
N ALA A 96 6.63 18.62 7.59
CA ALA A 96 7.82 17.80 7.81
C ALA A 96 8.52 18.15 9.14
N ALA A 97 8.63 19.43 9.49
CA ALA A 97 9.19 19.86 10.77
C ALA A 97 8.33 19.43 11.96
N GLN A 98 7.02 19.64 11.90
CA GLN A 98 6.08 19.22 12.96
C GLN A 98 6.14 17.70 13.20
N GLN A 99 6.32 16.91 12.14
CA GLN A 99 6.41 15.46 12.25
C GLN A 99 7.71 14.96 12.88
N GLN A 100 8.80 15.73 12.81
CA GLN A 100 10.05 15.37 13.49
C GLN A 100 9.92 15.45 15.02
N GLU A 101 8.95 16.21 15.53
CA GLU A 101 8.65 16.35 16.96
C GLU A 101 7.64 15.31 17.47
N LEU A 102 6.96 14.56 16.59
CA LEU A 102 5.97 13.55 17.00
C LEU A 102 6.61 12.30 17.61
N ASP A 103 7.81 11.94 17.16
CA ASP A 103 8.60 10.85 17.70
C ASP A 103 10.07 11.32 17.85
N GLU A 104 10.54 11.35 19.10
CA GLU A 104 11.90 11.74 19.43
C GLU A 104 12.94 10.79 18.83
N LYS A 105 12.64 9.49 18.77
CA LYS A 105 13.60 8.44 18.41
C LYS A 105 13.66 8.15 16.92
N ASN A 106 12.51 8.13 16.23
CA ASN A 106 12.47 7.78 14.82
C ASN A 106 11.71 8.83 14.00
N PRO A 107 12.37 9.57 13.09
CA PRO A 107 11.63 10.45 12.20
C PRO A 107 10.71 9.64 11.29
N PHE A 108 9.45 10.06 11.18
CA PHE A 108 8.50 9.41 10.28
C PHE A 108 8.95 9.47 8.82
N TYR A 109 9.53 10.59 8.40
CA TYR A 109 10.16 10.71 7.09
C TYR A 109 11.67 10.57 7.24
N GLU A 110 12.22 9.47 6.76
CA GLU A 110 13.66 9.32 6.59
C GLU A 110 14.16 10.25 5.46
N LEU A 111 13.37 10.38 4.41
CA LEU A 111 13.73 11.08 3.17
C LEU A 111 12.57 11.96 2.68
N VAL A 112 12.85 13.24 2.44
CA VAL A 112 11.93 14.19 1.82
C VAL A 112 12.54 14.63 0.50
N VAL A 113 11.80 14.40 -0.57
CA VAL A 113 12.22 14.73 -1.93
C VAL A 113 11.44 15.95 -2.40
N ILE A 114 12.16 16.98 -2.83
CA ILE A 114 11.59 18.22 -3.36
C ILE A 114 11.98 18.32 -4.83
N CYS A 115 10.96 18.45 -5.67
CA CYS A 115 11.12 18.57 -7.10
C CYS A 115 11.09 20.04 -7.51
N SER A 116 11.99 20.44 -8.40
CA SER A 116 11.97 21.79 -8.99
C SER A 116 12.42 21.76 -10.45
N THR A 117 11.97 22.73 -11.23
CA THR A 117 12.35 22.84 -12.66
C THR A 117 13.83 23.13 -12.84
N SER A 118 14.44 23.90 -11.92
CA SER A 118 15.86 24.25 -11.96
C SER A 118 16.78 23.13 -11.45
N GLY A 119 16.25 22.16 -10.70
CA GLY A 119 17.05 21.15 -10.00
C GLY A 119 17.80 21.68 -8.80
N GLN A 120 17.40 22.86 -8.31
CA GLN A 120 17.89 23.47 -7.07
C GLN A 120 16.73 23.74 -6.13
N PHE A 121 17.04 23.82 -4.84
CA PHE A 121 16.04 24.20 -3.85
C PHE A 121 15.54 25.62 -4.09
N ASP A 122 14.23 25.81 -3.99
CA ASP A 122 13.62 27.13 -4.00
C ASP A 122 14.08 27.95 -2.78
N GLN A 123 13.96 29.28 -2.87
CA GLN A 123 14.36 30.18 -1.80
C GLN A 123 13.69 29.82 -0.47
N THR A 124 12.41 29.48 -0.48
CA THR A 124 11.67 29.03 0.71
C THR A 124 12.32 27.80 1.34
N VAL A 125 12.72 26.79 0.55
CA VAL A 125 13.38 25.60 1.09
C VAL A 125 14.75 25.96 1.66
N ASN A 126 15.52 26.79 0.96
CA ASN A 126 16.83 27.21 1.46
C ASN A 126 16.73 27.99 2.78
N SER A 127 15.67 28.76 2.99
CA SER A 127 15.44 29.49 4.25
C SER A 127 15.03 28.60 5.42
N PHE A 128 14.31 27.50 5.16
CA PHE A 128 13.71 26.68 6.23
C PHE A 128 14.31 25.27 6.37
N LYS A 129 15.23 24.87 5.48
CA LYS A 129 15.84 23.53 5.50
C LYS A 129 16.53 23.18 6.82
N ASP A 130 17.11 24.17 7.51
CA ASP A 130 17.88 23.95 8.74
C ASP A 130 16.98 23.58 9.94
N ILE A 131 15.67 23.80 9.81
CA ILE A 131 14.66 23.37 10.79
C ILE A 131 14.47 21.84 10.69
N ILE A 132 14.60 21.28 9.49
CA ILE A 132 14.38 19.86 9.21
C ILE A 132 15.70 19.11 9.44
N LYS A 133 15.91 18.63 10.67
CA LYS A 133 17.20 18.03 11.07
C LYS A 133 17.26 16.52 10.94
N LYS A 134 16.14 15.83 11.20
CA LYS A 134 16.10 14.36 11.26
C LYS A 134 15.89 13.70 9.89
N SER A 135 15.25 14.40 8.97
CA SER A 135 14.91 13.91 7.63
C SER A 135 15.91 14.42 6.61
N LYS A 136 16.37 13.54 5.72
CA LYS A 136 17.25 13.96 4.62
C LYS A 136 16.43 14.69 3.55
N LEU A 137 16.83 15.92 3.20
CA LEU A 137 16.25 16.65 2.08
C LEU A 137 17.04 16.38 0.79
N VAL A 138 16.33 16.06 -0.31
CA VAL A 138 16.94 15.85 -1.63
C VAL A 138 16.21 16.69 -2.67
N CYS A 139 16.96 17.39 -3.52
CA CYS A 139 16.42 18.11 -4.67
C CYS A 139 16.55 17.27 -5.94
N ILE A 140 15.49 17.24 -6.75
CA ILE A 140 15.46 16.52 -8.04
C ILE A 140 14.83 17.43 -9.09
N LYS A 141 15.30 17.32 -10.33
CA LYS A 141 14.69 17.99 -11.47
C LYS A 141 13.36 17.35 -11.85
N ASP A 142 12.39 18.15 -12.28
CA ASP A 142 11.08 17.68 -12.75
C ASP A 142 11.20 16.58 -13.82
N SER A 143 12.13 16.74 -14.75
CA SER A 143 12.41 15.79 -15.82
C SER A 143 12.91 14.42 -15.34
N GLU A 144 13.53 14.36 -14.16
CA GLU A 144 14.18 13.15 -13.64
C GLU A 144 13.34 12.47 -12.55
N LEU A 145 12.25 13.09 -12.09
CA LEU A 145 11.46 12.63 -10.95
C LEU A 145 10.97 11.19 -11.13
N LEU A 146 10.37 10.88 -12.29
CA LEU A 146 9.81 9.55 -12.55
C LEU A 146 10.88 8.47 -12.59
N ASP A 147 12.03 8.75 -13.20
CA ASP A 147 13.13 7.80 -13.29
C ASP A 147 13.79 7.59 -11.93
N TRP A 148 13.90 8.66 -11.14
CA TRP A 148 14.39 8.57 -9.78
C TRP A 148 13.44 7.74 -8.89
N ILE A 149 12.12 7.97 -8.96
CA ILE A 149 11.12 7.19 -8.22
C ILE A 149 11.21 5.71 -8.60
N LYS A 150 11.27 5.39 -9.89
CA LYS A 150 11.43 3.99 -10.36
C LYS A 150 12.71 3.36 -9.80
N LYS A 151 13.82 4.09 -9.81
CA LYS A 151 15.11 3.62 -9.27
C LYS A 151 15.04 3.42 -7.76
N TYR A 152 14.39 4.34 -7.04
CA TYR A 152 14.19 4.24 -5.60
C TYR A 152 13.31 3.05 -5.24
N GLN A 153 12.17 2.85 -5.92
CA GLN A 153 11.28 1.70 -5.74
C GLN A 153 12.03 0.37 -5.94
N ARG A 154 12.85 0.26 -6.99
CA ARG A 154 13.69 -0.93 -7.20
C ARG A 154 14.67 -1.19 -6.05
N ARG A 155 15.23 -0.14 -5.43
CA ARG A 155 16.13 -0.29 -4.27
C ARG A 155 15.37 -0.77 -3.03
N VAL A 156 14.20 -0.19 -2.77
CA VAL A 156 13.34 -0.57 -1.65
C VAL A 156 12.90 -2.04 -1.78
N LEU A 157 12.49 -2.47 -2.97
CA LEU A 157 12.13 -3.87 -3.23
C LEU A 157 13.29 -4.83 -2.93
N LYS A 158 14.51 -4.49 -3.37
CA LYS A 158 15.70 -5.29 -3.07
C LYS A 158 16.02 -5.33 -1.58
N TYR A 159 15.95 -4.19 -0.90
CA TYR A 159 16.21 -4.11 0.53
C TYR A 159 15.21 -4.96 1.32
N ASN A 160 13.92 -4.87 0.99
CA ASN A 160 12.88 -5.69 1.61
C ASN A 160 13.11 -7.18 1.34
N ALA A 161 13.51 -7.54 0.12
CA ALA A 161 13.83 -8.90 -0.25
C ALA A 161 15.03 -9.47 0.54
N ILE A 162 16.09 -8.66 0.72
CA ILE A 162 17.26 -9.02 1.54
C ILE A 162 16.85 -9.20 3.01
N ASN A 163 16.08 -8.25 3.56
CA ASN A 163 15.61 -8.34 4.94
C ASN A 163 14.73 -9.55 5.18
N GLU A 164 13.85 -9.89 4.25
CA GLU A 164 13.03 -11.10 4.32
C GLU A 164 13.90 -12.35 4.33
N TYR A 165 14.92 -12.41 3.47
CA TYR A 165 15.86 -13.52 3.42
C TYR A 165 16.69 -13.67 4.70
N ILE A 166 17.19 -12.56 5.26
CA ILE A 166 17.89 -12.56 6.55
C ILE A 166 16.95 -13.05 7.66
N ASN A 167 15.71 -12.55 7.69
CA ASN A 167 14.71 -12.96 8.68
C ASN A 167 14.32 -14.45 8.55
N SER A 168 14.41 -15.02 7.35
CA SER A 168 14.24 -16.46 7.10
C SER A 168 15.46 -17.31 7.54
N LYS A 169 16.53 -16.68 8.05
CA LYS A 169 17.84 -17.30 8.29
C LYS A 169 18.47 -17.87 7.02
N PHE A 170 18.35 -17.14 5.92
CA PHE A 170 18.92 -17.49 4.61
C PHE A 170 18.39 -18.80 4.01
N LYS A 171 17.11 -19.13 4.26
CA LYS A 171 16.52 -20.40 3.81
C LYS A 171 15.63 -20.24 2.58
N ASP A 172 14.79 -19.22 2.57
CA ASP A 172 13.74 -19.07 1.55
C ASP A 172 13.95 -17.76 0.77
N PRO A 173 14.74 -17.79 -0.32
CA PRO A 173 14.93 -16.60 -1.15
C PRO A 173 13.67 -16.37 -2.00
N ASN A 174 13.09 -15.18 -1.87
CA ASN A 174 12.01 -14.74 -2.76
C ASN A 174 12.53 -14.48 -4.19
N GLU A 175 11.63 -14.27 -5.16
CA GLU A 175 11.98 -14.13 -6.58
C GLU A 175 13.03 -13.03 -6.83
N GLU A 176 12.91 -11.88 -6.17
CA GLU A 176 13.89 -10.80 -6.29
C GLU A 176 15.24 -11.16 -5.66
N MET A 177 15.28 -11.91 -4.56
CA MET A 177 16.53 -12.43 -4.00
C MET A 177 17.19 -13.47 -4.90
N GLN A 178 16.41 -14.36 -5.52
CA GLN A 178 16.93 -15.32 -6.49
C GLN A 178 17.57 -14.58 -7.67
N ARG A 179 16.88 -13.57 -8.23
CA ARG A 179 17.45 -12.71 -9.28
C ARG A 179 18.75 -12.01 -8.86
N ILE A 180 18.88 -11.60 -7.59
CA ILE A 180 20.11 -10.98 -7.07
C ILE A 180 21.24 -12.02 -6.96
N LEU A 181 20.95 -13.22 -6.45
CA LEU A 181 21.92 -14.30 -6.27
C LEU A 181 22.40 -14.87 -7.62
N GLU A 182 21.49 -14.98 -8.59
CA GLU A 182 21.78 -15.48 -9.95
C GLU A 182 22.49 -14.44 -10.81
N LYS A 183 22.50 -13.17 -10.40
CA LYS A 183 23.20 -12.11 -11.11
C LYS A 183 24.70 -12.29 -10.96
N LYS A 184 25.31 -13.04 -11.89
CA LYS A 184 26.76 -13.16 -12.01
C LYS A 184 27.38 -11.76 -12.14
N PRO A 185 28.48 -11.45 -11.41
CA PRO A 185 29.24 -10.25 -11.66
C PRO A 185 29.74 -10.30 -13.11
N SER A 186 29.36 -9.32 -13.92
CA SER A 186 29.92 -9.16 -15.26
C SER A 186 31.44 -9.02 -15.15
N GLU A 187 32.20 -9.92 -15.80
CA GLU A 187 33.67 -9.95 -15.81
C GLU A 187 34.34 -8.68 -16.34
N THR A 188 33.57 -7.69 -16.81
CA THR A 188 34.03 -6.43 -17.40
C THR A 188 34.75 -5.48 -16.42
N ASN A 189 34.67 -5.71 -15.10
CA ASN A 189 35.37 -4.87 -14.10
C ASN A 189 36.64 -5.51 -13.49
N ARG A 190 37.13 -6.64 -14.00
CA ARG A 190 38.40 -7.25 -13.53
C ARG A 190 39.65 -6.83 -14.33
N LYS A 191 39.51 -5.92 -15.29
CA LYS A 191 40.65 -5.33 -16.03
C LYS A 191 40.67 -3.81 -15.86
N ARG A 192 41.00 -3.34 -14.65
CA ARG A 192 41.58 -2.01 -14.40
C ARG A 192 42.53 -2.11 -13.23
#